data_AF-A0A2G5UUI1-F1
#
_entry.id   AF-A0A2G5UUI1-F1
#
_cell.length_a   1.000
_cell.length_b   1.000
_cell.length_c   1.000
_cell.angle_alpha   90.00
_cell.angle_beta   90.00
_cell.angle_gamma   90.00
#
_symmetry.space_group_name_H-M   'P 1'
#
loop_
_entity.id
_entity.type
_entity.pdbx_description
1 polymer ?
#
loop_
_entity_poly.entity_id
_entity_poly.type
_entity_poly.pdbx_seq_one_letter_code
_entity_poly.pdbx_strand_id
1 'polypeptide(L)'
;MLTEEPPQKIRKLNSSIETPNLVKLEVIPILDPKLKCSEIPTTSFQAIQLENKRVIGQIIGRLKELPEEFQHLKRVGKDGSVLISENKNDSEQIVLDLGNPVVQLKNLKTILVPAIKPLTRRQFDFAKQVWPTGFHPNHEIERILDGSWLTESLKVYIIKWSQYAIDLKNGCISVQNDVLLSSGSPSTHPLGHAVMEMVGNLPKRTGSDYLGTGADVFLVNEPCAMCSMALVHFRIKRLFYVRSSKNGILKDDGWQLHLEPSINHHYEVYKVNLPENEDDVCDNGSVNTTFPTNNSLSSPSWLSWPSPGSSPPPSGRSQRSTWTDSSGYVSVKHQAVFINAIVKKVDVPTLAGIDGVVTVTINEGTVSVKINGHFMRDEVLKVEESAC
;
A
#
# COMPACT_ATOMS: atom_id res chain seq x y z
N MET A 1 15.43 39.59 -49.95
CA MET A 1 14.18 38.92 -50.36
C MET A 1 14.46 37.44 -50.51
N LEU A 2 13.51 36.61 -50.04
CA LEU A 2 13.40 35.15 -50.12
C LEU A 2 14.26 34.35 -49.12
N THR A 3 13.73 33.50 -48.24
CA THR A 3 12.36 33.15 -47.80
C THR A 3 12.56 32.25 -46.57
N GLU A 4 12.06 32.63 -45.40
CA GLU A 4 12.01 31.72 -44.25
C GLU A 4 10.93 30.67 -44.49
N GLU A 5 11.27 29.39 -44.30
CA GLU A 5 10.31 28.29 -44.38
C GLU A 5 9.28 28.38 -43.23
N PRO A 6 7.99 28.07 -43.50
CA PRO A 6 6.96 28.18 -42.49
C PRO A 6 7.08 27.07 -41.44
N PRO A 7 6.66 27.35 -40.18
CA PRO A 7 6.73 26.37 -39.10
C PRO A 7 5.88 25.14 -39.43
N GLN A 8 6.47 23.95 -39.27
CA GLN A 8 5.79 22.68 -39.47
C GLN A 8 4.55 22.59 -38.57
N LYS A 9 3.37 22.45 -39.20
CA LYS A 9 2.10 22.24 -38.51
C LYS A 9 2.18 20.98 -37.65
N ILE A 10 2.04 21.14 -36.34
CA ILE A 10 1.74 20.06 -35.39
C ILE A 10 0.50 19.33 -35.92
N ARG A 11 0.66 18.07 -36.35
CA ARG A 11 -0.46 17.20 -36.74
C ARG A 11 -1.31 16.99 -35.50
N LYS A 12 -2.54 17.54 -35.50
CA LYS A 12 -3.60 17.08 -34.59
C LYS A 12 -3.82 15.59 -34.87
N LEU A 13 -3.48 14.73 -33.91
CA LEU A 13 -3.86 13.32 -33.93
C LEU A 13 -5.40 13.25 -33.95
N ASN A 14 -5.96 12.65 -35.00
CA ASN A 14 -7.40 12.43 -35.12
C ASN A 14 -7.85 11.47 -34.01
N SER A 15 -8.70 11.97 -33.11
CA SER A 15 -9.24 11.26 -31.96
C SER A 15 -10.50 10.49 -32.34
N SER A 16 -10.34 9.36 -33.02
CA SER A 16 -11.41 8.39 -33.22
C SER A 16 -10.84 6.99 -32.97
N ILE A 17 -10.61 6.65 -31.70
CA ILE A 17 -10.32 5.25 -31.34
C ILE A 17 -11.61 4.46 -31.62
N GLU A 18 -11.57 3.58 -32.60
CA GLU A 18 -12.72 2.78 -33.01
C GLU A 18 -13.21 1.89 -31.84
N THR A 19 -14.53 1.81 -31.67
CA THR A 19 -15.21 0.98 -30.67
C THR A 19 -14.72 -0.48 -30.56
N PRO A 20 -14.33 -1.20 -31.64
CA PRO A 20 -13.76 -2.55 -31.52
C PRO A 20 -12.49 -2.63 -30.68
N ASN A 21 -11.63 -1.59 -30.67
CA ASN A 21 -10.39 -1.59 -29.89
C ASN A 21 -10.64 -1.45 -28.38
N LEU A 22 -11.76 -0.82 -27.99
CA LEU A 22 -12.16 -0.72 -26.58
C LEU A 22 -12.66 -2.06 -26.02
N VAL A 23 -13.18 -2.94 -26.87
CA VAL A 23 -13.71 -4.26 -26.46
C VAL A 23 -12.58 -5.26 -26.20
N LYS A 24 -11.46 -5.13 -26.92
CA LYS A 24 -10.30 -6.04 -26.83
C LYS A 24 -9.28 -5.62 -25.76
N LEU A 25 -9.39 -4.43 -25.16
CA LEU A 25 -8.47 -3.97 -24.11
C LEU A 25 -8.70 -4.75 -22.81
N GLU A 26 -7.65 -5.38 -22.30
CA GLU A 26 -7.65 -5.98 -20.97
C GLU A 26 -6.68 -5.21 -20.06
N VAL A 27 -7.16 -4.80 -18.89
CA VAL A 27 -6.32 -4.13 -17.87
C VAL A 27 -6.43 -4.88 -16.55
N ILE A 28 -5.33 -5.52 -16.16
CA ILE A 28 -5.26 -6.44 -15.04
C ILE A 28 -4.63 -5.70 -13.84
N PRO A 29 -5.38 -5.45 -12.75
CA PRO A 29 -4.82 -4.87 -11.54
C PRO A 29 -3.91 -5.88 -10.83
N ILE A 30 -2.74 -5.43 -10.42
CA ILE A 30 -1.81 -6.19 -9.59
C ILE A 30 -2.11 -5.88 -8.12
N LEU A 31 -2.83 -6.80 -7.48
CA LEU A 31 -3.33 -6.67 -6.12
C LEU A 31 -2.61 -7.59 -5.13
N ASP A 32 -2.71 -7.26 -3.84
CA ASP A 32 -2.30 -8.16 -2.75
C ASP A 32 -3.04 -9.50 -2.91
N PRO A 33 -2.31 -10.64 -2.94
CA PRO A 33 -2.91 -11.97 -3.02
C PRO A 33 -4.01 -12.22 -1.97
N LYS A 34 -3.92 -11.59 -0.79
CA LYS A 34 -4.92 -11.67 0.28
C LYS A 34 -6.29 -11.12 -0.12
N LEU A 35 -6.37 -10.27 -1.15
CA LEU A 35 -7.63 -9.72 -1.65
C LEU A 35 -8.30 -10.61 -2.70
N LYS A 36 -7.54 -11.53 -3.32
CA LYS A 36 -8.02 -12.35 -4.44
C LYS A 36 -8.87 -13.56 -3.99
N CYS A 37 -8.71 -14.02 -2.74
CA CYS A 37 -9.46 -15.16 -2.22
C CYS A 37 -10.87 -14.77 -1.73
N SER A 38 -11.83 -15.67 -1.94
CA SER A 38 -13.20 -15.56 -1.40
C SER A 38 -13.35 -16.16 -0.02
N GLU A 39 -12.53 -17.16 0.31
CA GLU A 39 -12.53 -17.85 1.58
C GLU A 39 -11.39 -17.36 2.46
N ILE A 40 -11.63 -17.36 3.78
CA ILE A 40 -10.63 -16.96 4.77
C ILE A 40 -10.44 -18.08 5.80
N PRO A 41 -9.23 -18.24 6.36
CA PRO A 41 -8.95 -19.28 7.34
C PRO A 41 -9.88 -19.16 8.55
N THR A 42 -10.23 -20.32 9.12
CA THR A 42 -11.01 -20.42 10.35
C THR A 42 -10.17 -21.02 11.47
N THR A 43 -10.44 -20.63 12.71
CA THR A 43 -9.85 -21.21 13.92
C THR A 43 -10.94 -21.66 14.89
N SER A 44 -10.58 -22.53 15.84
CA SER A 44 -11.47 -22.98 16.91
C SER A 44 -11.50 -21.96 18.06
N PHE A 45 -12.69 -21.73 18.62
CA PHE A 45 -12.91 -20.83 19.74
C PHE A 45 -13.88 -21.46 20.74
N GLN A 46 -13.74 -21.13 22.02
CA GLN A 46 -14.66 -21.58 23.06
C GLN A 46 -15.78 -20.57 23.26
N ALA A 47 -17.03 -21.07 23.23
CA ALA A 47 -18.23 -20.26 23.40
C ALA A 47 -19.21 -20.87 24.39
N ILE A 48 -19.96 -20.03 25.08
CA ILE A 48 -21.09 -20.44 25.93
C ILE A 48 -22.34 -20.47 25.08
N GLN A 49 -22.98 -21.63 24.96
CA GLN A 49 -24.31 -21.73 24.37
C GLN A 49 -25.38 -21.73 25.47
N LEU A 50 -26.24 -20.71 25.44
CA LEU A 50 -27.31 -20.51 26.41
C LEU A 50 -28.68 -20.70 25.76
N GLU A 51 -29.55 -21.46 26.41
CA GLU A 51 -30.95 -21.63 25.99
C GLU A 51 -31.73 -20.33 26.17
N ASN A 52 -31.50 -19.61 27.28
CA ASN A 52 -32.15 -18.34 27.58
C ASN A 52 -31.28 -17.13 27.18
N LYS A 53 -31.58 -16.53 26.04
CA LYS A 53 -30.87 -15.37 25.49
C LYS A 53 -30.94 -14.11 26.37
N ARG A 54 -31.88 -14.02 27.33
CA ARG A 54 -32.00 -12.86 28.25
C ARG A 54 -30.81 -12.72 29.20
N VAL A 55 -30.10 -13.83 29.47
CA VAL A 55 -28.95 -13.86 30.39
C VAL A 55 -27.68 -13.32 29.74
N ILE A 56 -27.62 -13.27 28.39
CA ILE A 56 -26.43 -12.83 27.64
C ILE A 56 -25.95 -11.44 28.09
N GLY A 57 -26.87 -10.49 28.26
CA GLY A 57 -26.53 -9.12 28.68
C GLY A 57 -25.89 -9.06 30.07
N GLN A 58 -26.25 -9.98 30.98
CA GLN A 58 -25.68 -10.06 32.32
C GLN A 58 -24.26 -10.60 32.33
N ILE A 59 -23.91 -11.44 31.33
CA ILE A 59 -22.63 -12.13 31.24
C ILE A 59 -21.61 -11.28 30.47
N ILE A 60 -22.02 -10.64 29.36
CA ILE A 60 -21.10 -9.88 28.49
C ILE A 60 -20.32 -8.83 29.27
N GLY A 61 -20.97 -8.09 30.18
CA GLY A 61 -20.30 -7.03 30.96
C GLY A 61 -19.25 -7.54 31.95
N ARG A 62 -19.21 -8.85 32.24
CA ARG A 62 -18.21 -9.47 33.12
C ARG A 62 -17.08 -10.16 32.35
N LEU A 63 -17.25 -10.34 31.04
CA LEU A 63 -16.25 -10.99 30.21
C LEU A 63 -15.15 -9.99 29.84
N LYS A 64 -13.89 -10.46 29.84
CA LYS A 64 -12.75 -9.70 29.32
C LYS A 64 -12.93 -9.44 27.83
N GLU A 65 -12.35 -8.36 27.32
CA GLU A 65 -12.29 -8.10 25.88
C GLU A 65 -11.61 -9.25 25.13
N LEU A 66 -11.97 -9.40 23.85
CA LEU A 66 -11.32 -10.38 22.98
C LEU A 66 -9.88 -9.92 22.67
N PRO A 67 -8.94 -10.86 22.43
CA PRO A 67 -7.61 -10.53 21.94
C PRO A 67 -7.68 -9.63 20.70
N GLU A 68 -6.69 -8.75 20.51
CA GLU A 68 -6.66 -7.75 19.44
C GLU A 68 -6.94 -8.35 18.05
N GLU A 69 -6.34 -9.51 17.77
CA GLU A 69 -6.50 -10.25 16.52
C GLU A 69 -7.92 -10.78 16.25
N PHE A 70 -8.79 -10.85 17.27
CA PHE A 70 -10.18 -11.31 17.20
C PHE A 70 -11.23 -10.22 17.46
N GLN A 71 -10.82 -8.96 17.62
CA GLN A 71 -11.77 -7.86 17.86
C GLN A 71 -12.70 -7.58 16.67
N HIS A 72 -12.40 -8.11 15.48
CA HIS A 72 -13.33 -8.10 14.34
C HIS A 72 -14.51 -9.04 14.53
N LEU A 73 -14.46 -10.01 15.44
CA LEU A 73 -15.56 -10.93 15.69
C LEU A 73 -16.63 -10.27 16.56
N LYS A 74 -17.91 -10.48 16.25
CA LYS A 74 -18.98 -10.10 17.18
C LYS A 74 -18.99 -11.09 18.33
N ARG A 75 -19.16 -10.58 19.55
CA ARG A 75 -19.15 -11.39 20.77
C ARG A 75 -20.24 -12.47 20.79
N VAL A 76 -21.40 -12.20 20.19
CA VAL A 76 -22.58 -13.07 20.22
C VAL A 76 -22.90 -13.56 18.81
N GLY A 77 -23.04 -14.88 18.68
CA GLY A 77 -23.45 -15.58 17.47
C GLY A 77 -24.95 -15.46 17.18
N LYS A 78 -25.38 -15.86 15.97
CA LYS A 78 -26.81 -15.85 15.57
C LYS A 78 -27.66 -16.81 16.41
N ASP A 79 -27.07 -17.92 16.82
CA ASP A 79 -27.67 -18.93 17.68
C ASP A 79 -27.76 -18.48 19.16
N GLY A 80 -27.10 -17.39 19.53
CA GLY A 80 -27.00 -16.89 20.91
C GLY A 80 -25.77 -17.38 21.66
N SER A 81 -24.85 -18.08 21.00
CA SER A 81 -23.58 -18.49 21.60
C SER A 81 -22.67 -17.28 21.83
N VAL A 82 -21.96 -17.24 22.96
CA VAL A 82 -21.12 -16.09 23.38
C VAL A 82 -19.66 -16.52 23.42
N LEU A 83 -18.79 -15.88 22.63
CA LEU A 83 -17.35 -16.15 22.63
C LEU A 83 -16.72 -15.87 24.00
N ILE A 84 -15.76 -16.69 24.42
CA ILE A 84 -15.05 -16.51 25.69
C ILE A 84 -13.54 -16.41 25.50
N SER A 85 -12.92 -17.49 25.01
CA SER A 85 -11.47 -17.66 24.90
C SER A 85 -11.15 -18.68 23.81
N GLU A 86 -9.94 -18.67 23.27
CA GLU A 86 -9.44 -19.71 22.38
C GLU A 86 -9.12 -21.01 23.14
N ASN A 87 -8.59 -20.86 24.36
CA ASN A 87 -8.12 -21.97 25.19
C ASN A 87 -9.27 -22.58 26.01
N LYS A 88 -9.30 -23.91 26.04
CA LYS A 88 -10.30 -24.66 26.82
C LYS A 88 -10.12 -24.49 28.33
N ASN A 89 -8.90 -24.51 28.84
CA ASN A 89 -8.68 -24.38 30.29
C ASN A 89 -9.09 -23.00 30.81
N ASP A 90 -8.74 -21.94 30.07
CA ASP A 90 -9.12 -20.57 30.42
C ASP A 90 -10.64 -20.39 30.36
N SER A 91 -11.31 -21.01 29.39
CA SER A 91 -12.76 -20.90 29.25
C SER A 91 -13.52 -21.61 30.37
N GLU A 92 -13.03 -22.76 30.85
CA GLU A 92 -13.59 -23.43 32.03
C GLU A 92 -13.47 -22.55 33.28
N GLN A 93 -12.30 -21.93 33.51
CA GLN A 93 -12.11 -21.02 34.64
C GLN A 93 -13.02 -19.79 34.54
N ILE A 94 -13.14 -19.18 33.36
CA ILE A 94 -14.02 -18.03 33.14
C ILE A 94 -15.48 -18.40 33.43
N VAL A 95 -15.93 -19.59 33.03
CA VAL A 95 -17.29 -20.06 33.33
C VAL A 95 -17.52 -20.19 34.84
N LEU A 96 -16.53 -20.69 35.59
CA LEU A 96 -16.60 -20.76 37.05
C LEU A 96 -16.62 -19.36 37.68
N ASP A 97 -15.78 -18.44 37.21
CA ASP A 97 -15.63 -17.08 37.74
C ASP A 97 -16.86 -16.20 37.47
N LEU A 98 -17.65 -16.49 36.43
CA LEU A 98 -18.88 -15.76 36.14
C LEU A 98 -19.90 -15.84 37.29
N GLY A 99 -19.86 -16.92 38.09
CA GLY A 99 -20.72 -17.12 39.26
C GLY A 99 -22.21 -17.07 38.93
N ASN A 100 -22.60 -17.42 37.70
CA ASN A 100 -23.99 -17.34 37.23
C ASN A 100 -24.63 -18.74 37.24
N PRO A 101 -25.74 -18.96 37.97
CA PRO A 101 -26.34 -20.30 38.12
C PRO A 101 -26.85 -20.90 36.80
N VAL A 102 -27.10 -20.06 35.79
CA VAL A 102 -27.55 -20.48 34.45
C VAL A 102 -26.39 -20.90 33.56
N VAL A 103 -25.17 -20.40 33.82
CA VAL A 103 -23.98 -20.68 33.02
C VAL A 103 -23.20 -21.81 33.69
N GLN A 104 -23.16 -22.97 33.05
CA GLN A 104 -22.45 -24.14 33.57
C GLN A 104 -21.44 -24.64 32.54
N LEU A 105 -20.47 -25.46 32.97
CA LEU A 105 -19.44 -26.03 32.08
C LEU A 105 -20.04 -26.82 30.91
N LYS A 106 -21.22 -27.43 31.08
CA LYS A 106 -21.96 -28.12 30.01
C LYS A 106 -22.40 -27.20 28.87
N ASN A 107 -22.49 -25.89 29.12
CA ASN A 107 -22.84 -24.89 28.12
C ASN A 107 -21.63 -24.53 27.24
N LEU A 108 -20.42 -24.94 27.61
CA LEU A 108 -19.21 -24.67 26.86
C LEU A 108 -19.18 -25.53 25.59
N LYS A 109 -18.91 -24.90 24.45
CA LYS A 109 -18.74 -25.57 23.16
C LYS A 109 -17.56 -24.99 22.39
N THR A 110 -16.87 -25.86 21.68
CA THR A 110 -15.93 -25.46 20.64
C THR A 110 -16.70 -25.13 19.37
N ILE A 111 -16.45 -23.95 18.81
CA ILE A 111 -17.05 -23.46 17.57
C ILE A 111 -15.95 -22.95 16.63
N LEU A 112 -16.25 -22.87 15.34
CA LEU A 112 -15.36 -22.29 14.35
C LEU A 112 -15.66 -20.80 14.16
N VAL A 113 -14.61 -19.99 14.06
CA VAL A 113 -14.69 -18.55 13.79
C VAL A 113 -13.66 -18.14 12.73
N PRO A 114 -13.89 -17.06 11.97
CA PRO A 114 -12.90 -16.48 11.08
C PRO A 114 -11.62 -16.07 11.83
N ALA A 115 -10.48 -16.61 11.40
CA ALA A 115 -9.18 -16.33 12.01
C ALA A 115 -8.65 -14.93 11.67
N ILE A 116 -9.10 -14.34 10.56
CA ILE A 116 -8.70 -13.01 10.11
C ILE A 116 -9.91 -12.14 9.84
N LYS A 117 -9.72 -10.82 9.93
CA LYS A 117 -10.71 -9.85 9.50
C LYS A 117 -10.91 -9.91 7.99
N PRO A 118 -12.15 -10.03 7.48
CA PRO A 118 -12.40 -9.98 6.04
C PRO A 118 -12.01 -8.61 5.47
N LEU A 119 -11.28 -8.61 4.36
CA LEU A 119 -10.82 -7.42 3.65
C LEU A 119 -11.77 -7.04 2.51
N THR A 120 -12.47 -8.04 1.94
CA THR A 120 -13.38 -7.85 0.80
C THR A 120 -14.79 -8.34 1.13
N ARG A 121 -15.77 -7.90 0.34
CA ARG A 121 -17.17 -8.30 0.53
C ARG A 121 -17.36 -9.80 0.37
N ARG A 122 -16.68 -10.41 -0.59
CA ARG A 122 -16.71 -11.87 -0.82
C ARG A 122 -16.22 -12.64 0.41
N GLN A 123 -15.11 -12.18 1.00
CA GLN A 123 -14.58 -12.74 2.25
C GLN A 123 -15.54 -12.54 3.42
N PHE A 124 -16.17 -11.37 3.51
CA PHE A 124 -17.16 -11.10 4.54
C PHE A 124 -18.40 -12.01 4.40
N ASP A 125 -18.89 -12.22 3.19
CA ASP A 125 -20.07 -13.06 2.95
C ASP A 125 -19.78 -14.52 3.30
N PHE A 126 -18.56 -15.02 3.07
CA PHE A 126 -18.09 -16.30 3.61
C PHE A 126 -17.99 -16.27 5.15
N ALA A 127 -17.29 -15.28 5.72
CA ALA A 127 -17.06 -15.15 7.15
C ALA A 127 -18.38 -15.15 7.94
N LYS A 128 -19.40 -14.45 7.42
CA LYS A 128 -20.75 -14.33 8.00
C LYS A 128 -21.51 -15.65 8.06
N GLN A 129 -21.13 -16.65 7.24
CA GLN A 129 -21.67 -18.01 7.32
C GLN A 129 -21.05 -18.78 8.49
N VAL A 130 -19.77 -18.54 8.77
CA VAL A 130 -19.03 -19.16 9.87
C VAL A 130 -19.37 -18.49 11.22
N TRP A 131 -19.15 -17.18 11.34
CA TRP A 131 -19.44 -16.42 12.56
C TRP A 131 -19.72 -14.93 12.25
N PRO A 132 -20.62 -14.25 12.98
CA PRO A 132 -20.84 -12.83 12.77
C PRO A 132 -19.57 -12.01 13.04
N THR A 133 -19.17 -11.20 12.06
CA THR A 133 -17.97 -10.33 12.13
C THR A 133 -18.33 -8.90 11.72
N GLY A 134 -17.53 -7.93 12.17
CA GLY A 134 -17.56 -6.55 11.72
C GLY A 134 -16.81 -6.40 10.40
N PHE A 135 -17.42 -5.70 9.45
CA PHE A 135 -16.83 -5.42 8.15
C PHE A 135 -17.23 -4.02 7.71
N HIS A 136 -16.25 -3.29 7.19
CA HIS A 136 -16.46 -2.02 6.49
C HIS A 136 -15.81 -2.17 5.11
N PRO A 137 -16.59 -2.15 4.02
CA PRO A 137 -16.05 -2.34 2.69
C PRO A 137 -15.12 -1.17 2.32
N ASN A 138 -13.95 -1.50 1.77
CA ASN A 138 -13.15 -0.50 1.08
C ASN A 138 -13.71 -0.35 -0.36
N HIS A 139 -14.45 0.73 -0.58
CA HIS A 139 -15.13 0.97 -1.86
C HIS A 139 -14.18 0.99 -3.07
N GLU A 140 -12.93 1.44 -2.89
CA GLU A 140 -11.95 1.45 -3.98
C GLU A 140 -11.51 0.04 -4.36
N ILE A 141 -11.20 -0.81 -3.37
CA ILE A 141 -10.85 -2.21 -3.59
C ILE A 141 -12.03 -2.97 -4.21
N GLU A 142 -13.26 -2.79 -3.70
CA GLU A 142 -14.45 -3.44 -4.27
C GLU A 142 -14.64 -3.05 -5.74
N ARG A 143 -14.50 -1.75 -6.06
CA ARG A 143 -14.59 -1.23 -7.42
C ARG A 143 -13.51 -1.79 -8.35
N ILE A 144 -12.32 -2.09 -7.80
CA ILE A 144 -11.25 -2.75 -8.56
C ILE A 144 -11.60 -4.22 -8.81
N LEU A 145 -12.08 -4.93 -7.78
CA LEU A 145 -12.40 -6.36 -7.84
C LEU A 145 -13.64 -6.69 -8.70
N ASP A 146 -14.61 -5.78 -8.79
CA ASP A 146 -15.79 -5.93 -9.65
C ASP A 146 -15.59 -5.36 -11.06
N GLY A 147 -14.45 -4.70 -11.31
CA GLY A 147 -14.09 -4.15 -12.63
C GLY A 147 -14.75 -2.80 -12.97
N SER A 148 -15.64 -2.27 -12.13
CA SER A 148 -16.35 -1.01 -12.40
C SER A 148 -15.46 0.23 -12.38
N TRP A 149 -14.20 0.08 -11.98
CA TRP A 149 -13.18 1.13 -12.04
C TRP A 149 -12.76 1.48 -13.48
N LEU A 150 -12.84 0.54 -14.42
CA LEU A 150 -12.35 0.67 -15.80
C LEU A 150 -13.46 1.21 -16.73
N THR A 151 -13.76 2.50 -16.61
CA THR A 151 -14.74 3.19 -17.47
C THR A 151 -14.26 3.29 -18.92
N GLU A 152 -15.17 3.49 -19.87
CA GLU A 152 -14.84 3.68 -21.29
C GLU A 152 -13.87 4.85 -21.52
N SER A 153 -14.06 5.96 -20.80
CA SER A 153 -13.14 7.10 -20.84
C SER A 153 -11.74 6.75 -20.35
N LEU A 154 -11.63 5.92 -19.30
CA LEU A 154 -10.34 5.46 -18.80
C LEU A 154 -9.68 4.46 -19.75
N LYS A 155 -10.45 3.59 -20.42
CA LYS A 155 -9.93 2.70 -21.47
C LYS A 155 -9.30 3.49 -22.62
N VAL A 156 -10.00 4.51 -23.12
CA VAL A 156 -9.50 5.42 -24.17
C VAL A 156 -8.19 6.09 -23.72
N TYR A 157 -8.17 6.59 -22.48
CA TYR A 157 -6.98 7.22 -21.88
C TYR A 157 -5.80 6.24 -21.80
N ILE A 158 -6.02 5.02 -21.31
CA ILE A 158 -4.98 4.00 -21.18
C ILE A 158 -4.43 3.60 -22.54
N ILE A 159 -5.28 3.38 -23.55
CA ILE A 159 -4.85 3.03 -24.91
C ILE A 159 -3.98 4.14 -25.50
N LYS A 160 -4.47 5.40 -25.46
CA LYS A 160 -3.75 6.57 -25.99
C LYS A 160 -2.33 6.67 -25.45
N TRP A 161 -2.19 6.62 -24.12
CA TRP A 161 -0.88 6.83 -23.48
C TRP A 161 0.01 5.60 -23.51
N SER A 162 -0.55 4.38 -23.49
CA SER A 162 0.23 3.17 -23.69
C SER A 162 0.81 3.12 -25.11
N GLN A 163 0.03 3.50 -26.13
CA GLN A 163 0.53 3.60 -27.51
C GLN A 163 1.65 4.63 -27.62
N TYR A 164 1.49 5.81 -27.02
CA TYR A 164 2.53 6.83 -27.00
C TYR A 164 3.84 6.30 -26.38
N ALA A 165 3.75 5.54 -25.27
CA ALA A 165 4.94 4.92 -24.66
C ALA A 165 5.61 3.88 -25.56
N ILE A 166 4.82 3.13 -26.35
CA ILE A 166 5.32 2.14 -27.33
C ILE A 166 6.06 2.82 -28.48
N ASP A 167 5.51 3.91 -29.01
CA ASP A 167 6.09 4.68 -30.12
C ASP A 167 7.49 5.23 -29.77
N LEU A 168 7.78 5.41 -28.48
CA LEU A 168 9.09 5.81 -27.95
C LEU A 168 10.12 4.65 -27.85
N LYS A 169 9.84 3.49 -28.44
CA LYS A 169 10.74 2.31 -28.51
C LYS A 169 11.30 1.88 -27.15
N ASN A 170 10.44 1.27 -26.33
CA ASN A 170 10.67 0.96 -24.89
C ASN A 170 10.63 2.19 -23.98
N GLY A 171 9.79 3.17 -24.32
CA GLY A 171 9.67 4.40 -23.56
C GLY A 171 8.94 4.23 -22.21
N CYS A 172 9.10 5.27 -21.40
CA CYS A 172 8.38 5.54 -20.18
C CYS A 172 7.86 6.97 -20.27
N ILE A 173 6.59 7.18 -19.93
CA ILE A 173 6.00 8.52 -19.89
C ILE A 173 5.28 8.74 -18.58
N SER A 174 5.28 9.98 -18.11
CA SER A 174 4.49 10.45 -16.98
C SER A 174 3.45 11.44 -17.49
N VAL A 175 2.21 11.24 -17.06
CA VAL A 175 1.04 11.99 -17.51
C VAL A 175 0.29 12.46 -16.27
N GLN A 176 -0.20 13.69 -16.30
CA GLN A 176 -1.07 14.22 -15.25
C GLN A 176 -2.17 15.05 -15.90
N ASN A 177 -3.42 14.82 -15.50
CA ASN A 177 -4.59 15.52 -16.04
C ASN A 177 -4.67 15.46 -17.59
N ASP A 178 -4.34 14.30 -18.18
CA ASP A 178 -4.26 14.09 -19.64
C ASP A 178 -3.24 14.98 -20.36
N VAL A 179 -2.19 15.43 -19.65
CA VAL A 179 -1.07 16.18 -20.20
C VAL A 179 0.23 15.42 -19.94
N LEU A 180 1.06 15.26 -20.97
CA LEU A 180 2.40 14.69 -20.85
C LEU A 180 3.29 15.61 -19.99
N LEU A 181 3.80 15.08 -18.88
CA LEU A 181 4.75 15.79 -18.02
C LEU A 181 6.19 15.59 -18.47
N SER A 182 6.56 14.34 -18.77
CA SER A 182 7.89 13.96 -19.22
C SER A 182 7.88 12.58 -19.86
N SER A 183 8.87 12.33 -20.70
CA SER A 183 9.14 11.05 -21.36
C SER A 183 10.62 10.68 -21.25
N GLY A 184 10.90 9.39 -21.21
CA GLY A 184 12.26 8.86 -21.25
C GLY A 184 12.32 7.56 -22.04
N SER A 185 13.42 7.34 -22.74
CA SER A 185 13.75 6.08 -23.42
C SER A 185 15.10 5.60 -22.91
N PRO A 186 15.38 4.29 -22.92
CA PRO A 186 16.64 3.76 -22.40
C PRO A 186 17.85 4.38 -23.09
N SER A 187 18.86 4.78 -22.32
CA SER A 187 20.15 5.28 -22.81
C SER A 187 21.22 4.18 -22.75
N THR A 188 22.43 4.51 -23.19
CA THR A 188 23.59 3.59 -23.11
C THR A 188 24.16 3.45 -21.71
N HIS A 189 23.76 4.31 -20.78
CA HIS A 189 24.24 4.29 -19.40
C HIS A 189 23.64 3.11 -18.63
N PRO A 190 24.38 2.39 -17.75
CA PRO A 190 23.85 1.24 -17.00
C PRO A 190 22.64 1.57 -16.12
N LEU A 191 22.53 2.82 -15.63
CA LEU A 191 21.38 3.32 -14.87
C LEU A 191 20.34 4.06 -15.74
N GLY A 192 20.61 4.18 -17.04
CA GLY A 192 19.82 4.89 -18.03
C GLY A 192 18.55 4.14 -18.44
N HIS A 193 17.80 3.62 -17.47
CA HIS A 193 16.52 2.97 -17.74
C HIS A 193 15.47 4.03 -18.09
N ALA A 194 14.47 3.65 -18.89
CA ALA A 194 13.42 4.58 -19.35
C ALA A 194 12.77 5.39 -18.21
N VAL A 195 12.53 4.79 -17.04
CA VAL A 195 12.01 5.49 -15.85
C VAL A 195 12.98 6.55 -15.34
N MET A 196 14.27 6.23 -15.25
CA MET A 196 15.28 7.15 -14.74
C MET A 196 15.45 8.34 -15.69
N GLU A 197 15.46 8.07 -16.99
CA GLU A 197 15.51 9.11 -18.03
C GLU A 197 14.25 9.97 -18.00
N MET A 198 13.06 9.37 -17.83
CA MET A 198 11.80 10.12 -17.70
C MET A 198 11.83 11.05 -16.47
N VAL A 199 12.31 10.57 -15.33
CA VAL A 199 12.44 11.38 -14.11
C VAL A 199 13.48 12.48 -14.30
N GLY A 200 14.61 12.17 -14.93
CA GLY A 200 15.69 13.14 -15.20
C GLY A 200 15.30 14.24 -16.18
N ASN A 201 14.42 13.93 -17.14
CA ASN A 201 13.92 14.87 -18.15
C ASN A 201 12.83 15.81 -17.63
N LEU A 202 12.35 15.64 -16.39
CA LEU A 202 11.36 16.54 -15.84
C LEU A 202 11.93 17.96 -15.69
N PRO A 203 11.16 19.00 -16.04
CA PRO A 203 11.55 20.37 -15.78
C PRO A 203 11.84 20.57 -14.29
N LYS A 204 12.94 21.26 -13.97
CA LYS A 204 13.25 21.63 -12.59
C LYS A 204 12.08 22.46 -12.04
N ARG A 205 11.38 21.94 -11.04
CA ARG A 205 10.31 22.66 -10.36
C ARG A 205 10.94 23.50 -9.26
N THR A 206 10.56 24.78 -9.18
CA THR A 206 10.95 25.67 -8.08
C THR A 206 10.01 25.40 -6.90
N GLY A 207 10.40 24.51 -5.99
CA GLY A 207 9.62 24.18 -4.80
C GLY A 207 10.09 22.90 -4.10
N SER A 208 9.54 22.63 -2.92
CA SER A 208 9.76 21.39 -2.14
C SER A 208 8.82 20.25 -2.52
N ASP A 209 8.02 20.42 -3.58
CA ASP A 209 7.00 19.46 -3.97
C ASP A 209 7.58 18.24 -4.67
N TYR A 210 7.04 17.07 -4.35
CA TYR A 210 7.36 15.84 -5.05
C TYR A 210 6.97 15.93 -6.52
N LEU A 211 7.93 15.61 -7.39
CA LEU A 211 7.88 15.91 -8.82
C LEU A 211 6.71 15.25 -9.57
N GLY A 212 6.16 14.13 -9.07
CA GLY A 212 5.15 13.30 -9.77
C GLY A 212 3.89 13.01 -8.96
N THR A 213 3.60 13.78 -7.91
CA THR A 213 2.41 13.53 -7.06
C THR A 213 1.14 13.54 -7.89
N GLY A 214 0.41 12.42 -7.91
CA GLY A 214 -0.83 12.28 -8.67
C GLY A 214 -0.66 11.95 -10.15
N ALA A 215 0.57 11.74 -10.64
CA ALA A 215 0.84 11.37 -12.03
C ALA A 215 0.55 9.89 -12.29
N ASP A 216 0.06 9.59 -13.49
CA ASP A 216 0.01 8.25 -14.04
C ASP A 216 1.26 8.01 -14.89
N VAL A 217 1.87 6.85 -14.76
CA VAL A 217 3.05 6.48 -15.53
C VAL A 217 2.72 5.31 -16.44
N PHE A 218 3.14 5.39 -17.71
CA PHE A 218 2.99 4.33 -18.69
C PHE A 218 4.37 3.82 -19.13
N LEU A 219 4.57 2.51 -19.04
CA LEU A 219 5.80 1.82 -19.44
C LEU A 219 5.50 0.73 -20.47
N VAL A 220 6.41 0.53 -21.42
CA VAL A 220 6.32 -0.64 -22.30
C VAL A 220 6.67 -1.92 -21.56
N ASN A 221 7.77 -1.93 -20.82
CA ASN A 221 8.27 -3.11 -20.09
C ASN A 221 8.14 -2.91 -18.58
N GLU A 222 7.79 -3.98 -17.88
CA GLU A 222 7.70 -4.01 -16.42
C GLU A 222 9.01 -3.54 -15.77
N PRO A 223 8.94 -2.61 -14.80
CA PRO A 223 10.13 -2.01 -14.20
C PRO A 223 10.87 -2.99 -13.26
N CYS A 224 12.19 -2.88 -13.24
CA CYS A 224 13.02 -3.56 -12.25
C CYS A 224 12.88 -2.92 -10.85
N ALA A 225 13.57 -3.49 -9.85
CA ALA A 225 13.56 -2.98 -8.47
C ALA A 225 13.98 -1.50 -8.36
N MET A 226 15.05 -1.10 -9.06
CA MET A 226 15.52 0.29 -9.05
C MET A 226 14.43 1.25 -9.60
N CYS A 227 13.88 0.93 -10.76
CA CYS A 227 12.83 1.74 -11.38
C CYS A 227 11.56 1.79 -10.53
N SER A 228 11.16 0.66 -9.94
CA SER A 228 9.99 0.58 -9.07
C SER A 228 10.16 1.46 -7.83
N MET A 229 11.33 1.41 -7.19
CA MET A 229 11.63 2.26 -6.04
C MET A 229 11.75 3.74 -6.43
N ALA A 230 12.28 4.05 -7.62
CA ALA A 230 12.28 5.41 -8.15
C ALA A 230 10.85 5.97 -8.28
N LEU A 231 9.89 5.16 -8.71
CA LEU A 231 8.48 5.55 -8.79
C LEU A 231 7.83 5.80 -7.41
N VAL A 232 8.24 5.07 -6.37
CA VAL A 232 7.86 5.36 -4.97
C VAL A 232 8.29 6.77 -4.58
N HIS A 233 9.58 7.11 -4.81
CA HIS A 233 10.12 8.43 -4.51
C HIS A 233 9.54 9.53 -5.41
N PHE A 234 9.13 9.18 -6.61
CA PHE A 234 8.44 10.07 -7.55
C PHE A 234 6.97 10.34 -7.15
N ARG A 235 6.40 9.54 -6.22
CA ARG A 235 5.03 9.64 -5.70
C ARG A 235 3.92 9.55 -6.76
N ILE A 236 4.10 8.65 -7.72
CA ILE A 236 3.09 8.40 -8.74
C ILE A 236 1.79 7.91 -8.13
N LYS A 237 0.68 8.15 -8.82
CA LYS A 237 -0.62 7.58 -8.46
C LYS A 237 -0.73 6.14 -8.94
N ARG A 238 -0.43 5.92 -10.23
CA ARG A 238 -0.68 4.65 -10.92
C ARG A 238 0.43 4.37 -11.93
N LEU A 239 0.73 3.09 -12.10
CA LEU A 239 1.62 2.56 -13.11
C LEU A 239 0.83 1.62 -14.03
N PHE A 240 0.93 1.85 -15.33
CA PHE A 240 0.46 0.97 -16.38
C PHE A 240 1.67 0.41 -17.14
N TYR A 241 1.81 -0.91 -17.23
CA TYR A 241 2.86 -1.53 -18.04
C TYR A 241 2.29 -2.56 -19.03
N VAL A 242 2.91 -2.70 -20.21
CA VAL A 242 2.38 -3.56 -21.29
C VAL A 242 2.96 -4.97 -21.24
N ARG A 243 4.28 -5.10 -21.14
CA ARG A 243 5.00 -6.37 -21.25
C ARG A 243 5.72 -6.70 -19.96
N SER A 244 5.63 -7.95 -19.51
CA SER A 244 6.48 -8.44 -18.42
C SER A 244 7.95 -8.49 -18.85
N SER A 245 8.85 -8.21 -17.92
CA SER A 245 10.30 -8.23 -18.17
C SER A 245 10.99 -9.25 -17.26
N LYS A 246 12.15 -9.78 -17.68
CA LYS A 246 12.89 -10.79 -16.89
C LYS A 246 13.30 -10.27 -15.50
N ASN A 247 13.60 -8.98 -15.42
CA ASN A 247 14.03 -8.32 -14.18
C ASN A 247 12.88 -7.56 -13.49
N GLY A 248 11.66 -7.69 -14.02
CA GLY A 248 10.46 -7.07 -13.49
C GLY A 248 10.10 -7.69 -12.14
N ILE A 249 9.71 -6.83 -11.20
CA ILE A 249 9.41 -7.26 -9.83
C ILE A 249 7.96 -7.03 -9.41
N LEU A 250 7.13 -6.46 -10.28
CA LEU A 250 5.79 -6.00 -9.91
C LEU A 250 4.69 -6.97 -10.29
N LYS A 251 4.90 -7.87 -11.25
CA LYS A 251 3.95 -8.91 -11.64
C LYS A 251 3.50 -9.77 -10.46
N ASP A 252 2.41 -10.51 -10.65
CA ASP A 252 1.74 -11.31 -9.60
C ASP A 252 2.64 -12.36 -8.93
N ASP A 253 3.66 -12.89 -9.62
CA ASP A 253 4.66 -13.83 -9.08
C ASP A 253 5.99 -13.13 -8.69
N GLY A 254 6.02 -11.80 -8.69
CA GLY A 254 7.14 -10.96 -8.31
C GLY A 254 7.11 -10.54 -6.84
N TRP A 255 8.01 -9.63 -6.47
CA TRP A 255 8.05 -9.05 -5.12
C TRP A 255 6.85 -8.13 -4.84
N GLN A 256 6.26 -7.51 -5.87
CA GLN A 256 5.16 -6.55 -5.75
C GLN A 256 5.51 -5.42 -4.77
N LEU A 257 6.68 -4.78 -4.97
CA LEU A 257 7.22 -3.73 -4.09
C LEU A 257 6.20 -2.63 -3.75
N HIS A 258 5.29 -2.30 -4.66
CA HIS A 258 4.23 -1.31 -4.45
C HIS A 258 3.24 -1.68 -3.34
N LEU A 259 3.28 -2.91 -2.82
CA LEU A 259 2.46 -3.42 -1.71
C LEU A 259 3.22 -3.56 -0.39
N GLU A 260 4.53 -3.29 -0.37
CA GLU A 260 5.39 -3.49 0.80
C GLU A 260 4.97 -2.59 1.98
N PRO A 261 4.53 -3.11 3.14
CA PRO A 261 3.98 -2.25 4.20
C PRO A 261 4.97 -1.24 4.80
N SER A 262 6.27 -1.46 4.63
CA SER A 262 7.33 -0.63 5.19
C SER A 262 7.71 0.59 4.33
N ILE A 263 7.21 0.69 3.10
CA ILE A 263 7.48 1.86 2.24
C ILE A 263 6.53 3.03 2.53
N ASN A 264 7.02 4.25 2.32
CA ASN A 264 6.30 5.48 2.71
C ASN A 264 5.20 5.89 1.71
N HIS A 265 5.22 5.36 0.48
CA HIS A 265 4.26 5.71 -0.58
C HIS A 265 3.89 4.47 -1.37
N HIS A 266 2.60 4.30 -1.65
CA HIS A 266 2.05 3.21 -2.44
C HIS A 266 1.39 3.74 -3.70
N TYR A 267 1.43 2.95 -4.77
CA TYR A 267 0.81 3.29 -6.04
C TYR A 267 0.13 2.06 -6.65
N GLU A 268 -0.91 2.30 -7.43
CA GLU A 268 -1.64 1.22 -8.10
C GLU A 268 -0.84 0.72 -9.30
N VAL A 269 -0.84 -0.59 -9.55
CA VAL A 269 -0.12 -1.20 -10.67
C VAL A 269 -1.09 -1.98 -11.52
N TYR A 270 -1.02 -1.76 -12.83
CA TYR A 270 -1.87 -2.41 -13.82
C TYR A 270 -1.01 -2.95 -14.97
N LYS A 271 -1.26 -4.20 -15.33
CA LYS A 271 -0.79 -4.78 -16.58
C LYS A 271 -1.81 -4.51 -17.68
N VAL A 272 -1.38 -3.98 -18.82
CA VAL A 272 -2.24 -3.63 -19.95
C VAL A 272 -1.96 -4.57 -21.11
N ASN A 273 -2.96 -5.32 -21.55
CA ASN A 273 -2.91 -6.06 -22.81
C ASN A 273 -3.66 -5.23 -23.85
N LEU A 274 -2.90 -4.65 -24.79
CA LEU A 274 -3.46 -3.86 -25.89
C LEU A 274 -4.01 -4.77 -26.99
N PRO A 275 -5.05 -4.35 -27.73
CA PRO A 275 -5.45 -5.05 -28.94
C PRO A 275 -4.30 -5.05 -29.94
N GLU A 276 -3.96 -6.22 -30.46
CA GLU A 276 -3.06 -6.32 -31.61
C GLU A 276 -3.74 -5.67 -32.81
N ASN A 277 -3.07 -4.70 -33.45
CA ASN A 277 -3.46 -4.26 -34.77
C ASN A 277 -3.13 -5.42 -35.72
N GLU A 278 -4.10 -5.89 -36.51
CA GLU A 278 -3.93 -6.99 -37.46
C GLU A 278 -2.92 -6.68 -38.59
N ASP A 279 -2.23 -5.54 -38.55
CA ASP A 279 -1.31 -5.05 -39.57
C ASP A 279 0.20 -5.18 -39.24
N ASP A 280 0.59 -5.64 -38.03
CA ASP A 280 1.99 -5.92 -37.69
C ASP A 280 2.35 -7.41 -37.82
N VAL A 281 2.17 -7.96 -39.03
CA VAL A 281 2.91 -9.17 -39.44
C VAL A 281 4.34 -8.73 -39.75
N CYS A 282 5.14 -8.54 -38.69
CA CYS A 282 6.58 -8.52 -38.85
C CYS A 282 7.07 -9.97 -39.04
N ASP A 283 7.46 -10.24 -40.28
CA ASP A 283 8.17 -11.41 -40.76
C ASP A 283 9.10 -12.03 -39.70
N ASN A 284 8.71 -13.17 -39.14
CA ASN A 284 9.61 -14.02 -38.38
C ASN A 284 10.55 -14.74 -39.35
N GLY A 285 11.44 -13.96 -39.98
CA GLY A 285 12.59 -14.45 -40.72
C GLY A 285 13.59 -15.07 -39.74
N SER A 286 13.47 -16.38 -39.54
CA SER A 286 14.45 -17.22 -38.85
C SER A 286 15.84 -17.06 -39.47
N VAL A 287 16.72 -16.29 -38.83
CA VAL A 287 18.16 -16.36 -39.11
C VAL A 287 18.72 -17.52 -38.30
N ASN A 288 18.88 -18.65 -38.96
CA ASN A 288 19.67 -19.78 -38.48
C ASN A 288 21.14 -19.36 -38.38
N THR A 289 21.65 -19.12 -37.18
CA THR A 289 23.08 -19.23 -36.89
C THR A 289 23.34 -20.55 -36.18
N THR A 290 23.74 -21.55 -36.97
CA THR A 290 24.33 -22.80 -36.53
C THR A 290 25.67 -22.52 -35.82
N PHE A 291 25.78 -22.90 -34.55
CA PHE A 291 27.07 -23.10 -33.89
C PHE A 291 27.23 -24.58 -33.52
N PRO A 292 28.42 -25.17 -33.71
CA PRO A 292 28.62 -26.61 -33.58
C PRO A 292 28.62 -27.04 -32.12
N THR A 293 27.94 -28.15 -31.86
CA THR A 293 27.98 -28.89 -30.60
C THR A 293 29.36 -29.53 -30.42
N ASN A 294 30.07 -29.17 -29.35
CA ASN A 294 31.08 -30.03 -28.77
C ASN A 294 30.76 -30.29 -27.30
N ASN A 295 30.51 -31.56 -27.03
CA ASN A 295 30.38 -32.16 -25.71
C ASN A 295 31.72 -32.18 -24.99
N SER A 296 31.62 -32.33 -23.67
CA SER A 296 32.68 -32.57 -22.68
C SER A 296 33.42 -31.32 -22.17
N LEU A 297 33.08 -30.90 -20.95
CA LEU A 297 34.01 -30.82 -19.81
C LEU A 297 33.24 -30.45 -18.51
N SER A 298 33.34 -31.37 -17.55
CA SER A 298 33.14 -31.29 -16.09
C SER A 298 32.60 -30.01 -15.44
N SER A 299 31.52 -30.17 -14.67
CA SER A 299 30.91 -29.21 -13.74
C SER A 299 31.89 -28.68 -12.67
N PRO A 300 31.94 -27.35 -12.40
CA PRO A 300 32.59 -26.81 -11.21
C PRO A 300 31.65 -26.83 -9.98
N SER A 301 32.16 -27.36 -8.87
CA SER A 301 31.47 -27.67 -7.61
C SER A 301 31.29 -26.46 -6.67
N TRP A 302 30.73 -25.33 -7.13
CA TRP A 302 30.61 -24.12 -6.27
C TRP A 302 29.24 -23.43 -6.29
N LEU A 303 28.16 -24.11 -6.69
CA LEU A 303 26.80 -23.64 -6.48
C LEU A 303 26.02 -24.69 -5.67
N SER A 304 26.04 -24.53 -4.36
CA SER A 304 25.15 -25.23 -3.43
C SER A 304 24.64 -24.21 -2.42
N TRP A 305 23.40 -23.78 -2.60
CA TRP A 305 22.66 -23.01 -1.61
C TRP A 305 22.07 -23.98 -0.57
N PRO A 306 22.22 -23.75 0.74
CA PRO A 306 21.71 -24.69 1.74
C PRO A 306 20.20 -24.51 1.98
N SER A 307 19.51 -25.64 2.13
CA SER A 307 18.11 -25.77 2.57
C SER A 307 17.94 -25.38 4.06
N PRO A 308 16.71 -25.03 4.50
CA PRO A 308 16.48 -24.34 5.77
C PRO A 308 16.39 -25.29 6.96
N GLY A 309 17.17 -25.03 8.00
CA GLY A 309 17.04 -25.74 9.28
C GLY A 309 18.23 -25.58 10.21
N SER A 310 18.32 -24.46 10.93
CA SER A 310 18.95 -24.39 12.27
C SER A 310 18.74 -22.99 12.89
N SER A 311 18.34 -22.98 14.16
CA SER A 311 18.06 -21.81 14.99
C SER A 311 19.29 -20.89 15.16
N PRO A 312 19.12 -19.56 15.35
CA PRO A 312 20.23 -18.65 15.64
C PRO A 312 20.65 -18.70 17.12
N PRO A 313 21.95 -18.48 17.44
CA PRO A 313 22.45 -18.31 18.81
C PRO A 313 22.18 -16.90 19.38
N PRO A 314 22.30 -16.67 20.71
CA PRO A 314 21.66 -15.55 21.37
C PRO A 314 22.51 -14.26 21.50
N SER A 315 21.77 -13.15 21.51
CA SER A 315 21.97 -11.87 22.20
C SER A 315 23.10 -10.90 21.80
N GLY A 316 22.69 -9.79 21.17
CA GLY A 316 23.19 -8.44 21.44
C GLY A 316 22.05 -7.61 22.04
N ARG A 317 22.15 -7.28 23.32
CA ARG A 317 21.11 -6.68 24.17
C ARG A 317 21.01 -5.18 23.88
N SER A 318 19.99 -4.73 23.14
CA SER A 318 19.58 -3.31 23.16
C SER A 318 18.75 -3.07 24.42
N GLN A 319 19.28 -2.27 25.34
CA GLN A 319 18.58 -1.95 26.58
C GLN A 319 17.35 -1.08 26.28
N ARG A 320 16.17 -1.64 26.55
CA ARG A 320 14.94 -0.87 26.74
C ARG A 320 15.00 -0.27 28.14
N SER A 321 15.28 1.03 28.24
CA SER A 321 15.14 1.77 29.49
C SER A 321 13.68 2.20 29.65
N THR A 322 13.00 1.61 30.63
CA THR A 322 11.79 2.16 31.23
C THR A 322 12.19 3.28 32.17
N TRP A 323 11.71 4.50 31.90
CA TRP A 323 11.74 5.59 32.87
C TRP A 323 10.34 5.83 33.40
N THR A 324 10.17 5.65 34.70
CA THR A 324 9.11 6.26 35.48
C THR A 324 9.59 7.65 35.89
N ASP A 325 8.93 8.70 35.44
CA ASP A 325 9.12 10.06 35.97
C ASP A 325 7.77 10.56 36.48
N SER A 326 7.76 10.96 37.74
CA SER A 326 6.68 11.56 38.51
C SER A 326 6.58 13.07 38.31
N SER A 327 6.78 13.57 37.09
CA SER A 327 6.60 14.99 36.74
C SER A 327 5.63 15.16 35.58
N GLY A 328 4.63 16.01 35.78
CA GLY A 328 3.52 16.20 34.84
C GLY A 328 3.98 16.80 33.51
N TYR A 329 3.96 15.99 32.46
CA TYR A 329 4.12 16.42 31.07
C TYR A 329 2.92 15.94 30.24
N VAL A 330 2.31 16.86 29.48
CA VAL A 330 1.27 16.54 28.50
C VAL A 330 1.92 16.35 27.13
N SER A 331 1.86 15.14 26.59
CA SER A 331 2.28 14.84 25.22
C SER A 331 1.07 14.95 24.28
N VAL A 332 1.09 15.92 23.36
CA VAL A 332 0.06 16.05 22.31
C VAL A 332 0.61 15.42 21.04
N LYS A 333 0.06 14.28 20.63
CA LYS A 333 0.23 13.73 19.28
C LYS A 333 -0.77 14.40 18.35
N HIS A 334 -0.33 15.12 17.31
CA HIS A 334 -1.13 15.30 16.10
C HIS A 334 -0.24 15.40 14.84
N GLN A 335 -0.79 14.86 13.75
CA GLN A 335 -0.31 14.93 12.37
C GLN A 335 0.03 16.37 11.97
N ALA A 336 1.21 16.56 11.37
CA ALA A 336 1.54 17.78 10.63
C ALA A 336 1.86 17.41 9.17
N VAL A 337 1.16 18.08 8.27
CA VAL A 337 1.45 18.18 6.85
C VAL A 337 2.79 18.91 6.68
N PHE A 338 3.58 18.48 5.69
CA PHE A 338 4.95 18.89 5.38
C PHE A 338 5.21 20.41 5.45
N ILE A 339 6.21 20.81 6.25
CA ILE A 339 7.15 21.93 5.97
C ILE A 339 8.54 21.46 6.43
N ASN A 340 9.57 21.63 5.60
CA ASN A 340 10.97 21.29 5.88
C ASN A 340 11.60 22.20 6.95
N ALA A 341 11.16 22.05 8.19
CA ALA A 341 11.92 22.39 9.39
C ALA A 341 11.50 21.40 10.48
N ILE A 342 12.34 20.41 10.77
CA ILE A 342 12.11 19.53 11.91
C ILE A 342 12.44 20.34 13.16
N VAL A 343 11.45 21.06 13.70
CA VAL A 343 11.55 21.61 15.06
C VAL A 343 11.40 20.42 16.02
N LYS A 344 12.53 19.81 16.37
CA LYS A 344 12.58 18.60 17.21
C LYS A 344 12.19 18.89 18.67
N LYS A 345 12.25 20.16 19.11
CA LYS A 345 11.95 20.58 20.48
C LYS A 345 11.74 22.09 20.55
N VAL A 346 10.72 22.54 21.28
CA VAL A 346 10.60 23.94 21.73
C VAL A 346 10.71 23.90 23.25
N ASP A 347 11.84 24.31 23.81
CA ASP A 347 12.01 24.42 25.26
C ASP A 347 11.40 25.75 25.71
N VAL A 348 10.19 25.68 26.28
CA VAL A 348 9.59 26.80 26.99
C VAL A 348 10.13 26.73 28.43
N PRO A 349 10.87 27.73 28.94
CA PRO A 349 11.34 27.71 30.31
C PRO A 349 10.14 27.55 31.25
N THR A 350 10.33 26.68 32.24
CA THR A 350 9.34 26.11 33.13
C THR A 350 8.25 27.11 33.52
N LEU A 351 7.06 26.99 32.90
CA LEU A 351 5.84 27.71 33.28
C LEU A 351 5.23 27.09 34.55
N ALA A 352 6.04 26.95 35.60
CA ALA A 352 5.55 26.52 36.90
C ALA A 352 4.65 27.63 37.47
N GLY A 353 3.33 27.42 37.41
CA GLY A 353 2.33 28.27 38.08
C GLY A 353 1.40 29.10 37.18
N ILE A 354 1.35 28.83 35.87
CA ILE A 354 0.38 29.51 34.98
C ILE A 354 -0.70 28.51 34.52
N ASP A 355 -1.89 28.62 35.10
CA ASP A 355 -3.09 27.92 34.62
C ASP A 355 -3.62 28.60 33.35
N GLY A 356 -3.64 27.86 32.24
CA GLY A 356 -4.14 28.41 30.98
C GLY A 356 -3.98 27.50 29.77
N VAL A 357 -4.71 27.83 28.69
CA VAL A 357 -4.58 27.14 27.40
C VAL A 357 -3.41 27.74 26.64
N VAL A 358 -2.44 26.89 26.28
CA VAL A 358 -1.28 27.27 25.46
C VAL A 358 -1.60 26.97 23.99
N THR A 359 -1.41 27.95 23.12
CA THR A 359 -1.58 27.80 21.67
C THR A 359 -0.27 28.12 20.98
N VAL A 360 0.25 27.17 20.20
CA VAL A 360 1.47 27.33 19.40
C VAL A 360 1.08 27.40 17.93
N THR A 361 1.55 28.43 17.22
CA THR A 361 1.29 28.61 15.78
C THR A 361 2.62 28.75 15.06
N ILE A 362 2.82 27.90 14.04
CA ILE A 362 4.03 27.86 13.20
C ILE A 362 3.64 28.35 11.81
N ASN A 363 4.19 29.47 11.37
CA ASN A 363 4.00 30.04 10.03
C ASN A 363 5.37 30.31 9.41
N GLU A 364 5.60 29.85 8.18
CA GLU A 364 6.78 30.08 7.31
C GLU A 364 7.95 30.85 7.97
N GLY A 365 8.73 30.15 8.81
CA GLY A 365 9.95 30.68 9.43
C GLY A 365 9.80 31.37 10.79
N THR A 366 8.59 31.44 11.38
CA THR A 366 8.34 32.03 12.70
C THR A 366 7.46 31.13 13.58
N VAL A 367 7.84 30.99 14.86
CA VAL A 367 7.07 30.28 15.89
C VAL A 367 6.50 31.29 16.86
N SER A 368 5.18 31.32 17.01
CA SER A 368 4.51 32.18 17.99
C SER A 368 3.78 31.35 19.05
N VAL A 369 3.91 31.75 20.31
CA VAL A 369 3.28 31.07 21.45
C VAL A 369 2.37 32.05 22.17
N LYS A 370 1.12 31.63 22.41
CA LYS A 370 0.13 32.35 23.20
C LYS A 370 -0.26 31.59 24.45
N ILE A 371 -0.48 32.31 25.54
CA ILE A 371 -1.07 31.78 26.78
C ILE A 371 -2.32 32.60 27.10
N ASN A 372 -3.46 31.93 27.23
CA ASN A 372 -4.76 32.58 27.46
C ASN A 372 -5.08 33.71 26.45
N GLY A 373 -4.61 33.55 25.20
CA GLY A 373 -4.84 34.51 24.11
C GLY A 373 -3.81 35.63 23.96
N HIS A 374 -2.85 35.78 24.88
CA HIS A 374 -1.80 36.81 24.82
C HIS A 374 -0.48 36.26 24.30
N PHE A 375 0.22 37.03 23.45
CA PHE A 375 1.52 36.64 22.87
C PHE A 375 2.66 36.77 23.89
N MET A 376 3.52 35.74 23.94
CA MET A 376 4.79 35.78 24.68
C MET A 376 5.83 36.56 23.88
N ARG A 377 6.69 37.34 24.55
CA ARG A 377 7.79 38.10 23.91
C ARG A 377 8.92 37.16 23.46
N ASP A 378 9.57 37.50 22.34
CA ASP A 378 10.54 36.65 21.60
C ASP A 378 11.77 36.22 22.41
N GLU A 379 12.12 36.89 23.50
CA GLU A 379 13.34 36.62 24.30
C GLU A 379 13.33 35.26 25.05
N VAL A 380 12.24 34.50 24.97
CA VAL A 380 12.01 33.27 25.75
C VAL A 380 12.12 31.98 24.91
N LEU A 381 12.22 32.08 23.59
CA LEU A 381 12.25 30.93 22.68
C LEU A 381 13.68 30.69 22.15
N LYS A 382 14.37 29.65 22.62
CA LYS A 382 15.59 29.15 21.99
C LYS A 382 15.22 28.06 20.98
N VAL A 383 15.40 28.34 19.69
CA VAL A 383 15.33 27.34 18.62
C VAL A 383 16.76 26.98 18.23
N GLU A 384 17.19 25.75 18.50
CA GLU A 384 18.47 25.24 18.01
C GLU A 384 18.26 24.57 16.63
N GLU A 385 18.89 25.14 15.59
CA GLU A 385 19.00 24.51 14.27
C GLU A 385 20.17 23.52 14.26
N SER A 386 19.89 22.22 14.08
CA SER A 386 20.93 21.24 13.76
C SER A 386 20.95 21.01 12.24
N ALA A 387 22.00 21.47 11.57
CA ALA A 387 22.25 21.18 10.15
C ALA A 387 22.47 19.68 9.93
N CYS A 388 21.87 19.14 8.86
CA CYS A 388 22.15 17.80 8.36
C CYS A 388 22.40 17.86 6.85
#